data_AF-A0A0C1YCJ9-F1
#
_entry.id   AF-A0A0C1YCJ9-F1
#
_cell.length_a   1.000
_cell.length_b   1.000
_cell.length_c   1.000
_cell.angle_alpha   90.00
_cell.angle_beta   90.00
_cell.angle_gamma   90.00
#
_symmetry.space_group_name_H-M   'P 1'
#
loop_
_entity.id
_entity.type
_entity.pdbx_description
1 polymer ?
#
loop_
_entity_poly.entity_id
_entity_poly.type
_entity_poly.pdbx_seq_one_letter_code
_entity_poly.pdbx_strand_id
1 'polypeptide(L)'
;MYTRKNQRNLSRAEKSSFVHAVLELKRRGAYDEFVGLHAQYYVSDAQDGVRAGHMAPSFLPWHRRLLLEFESALREVDPKVTVPYWDWTVDNSPTASLWAEDFLGGNGRSGDQQVMTGPFAYAAGNWRIRRGVRDDGFLTRNFGRPAAPVTLPSKAELAGALNEKVYDAAPWDSTAASGFRNRLEGWTTGGGGTEPWLNHNRVHRWVGGEMLGAASPNDPVFWLHHAFIDLVWDRWQKQHPKATYLPLKRLPPDDPQSGRAISQEEPMPPWDVAPSALLRHQGVYTYA
;
A
#
# COMPACT_ATOMS: atom_id res chain seq x y z
N MET A 1 -18.32 4.38 -13.13
CA MET A 1 -17.71 3.34 -12.28
C MET A 1 -16.76 2.52 -13.12
N TYR A 2 -15.57 2.22 -12.61
CA TYR A 2 -14.55 1.40 -13.30
C TYR A 2 -14.17 0.18 -12.44
N THR A 3 -13.40 -0.76 -13.00
CA THR A 3 -13.11 -2.04 -12.35
C THR A 3 -11.62 -2.27 -12.20
N ARG A 4 -11.16 -2.46 -10.96
CA ARG A 4 -9.80 -2.90 -10.64
C ARG A 4 -9.71 -4.41 -10.76
N LYS A 5 -8.85 -4.89 -11.64
CA LYS A 5 -8.68 -6.32 -11.94
C LYS A 5 -7.48 -6.91 -11.21
N ASN A 6 -7.52 -8.21 -10.92
CA ASN A 6 -6.31 -8.93 -10.51
C ASN A 6 -5.24 -8.80 -11.61
N GLN A 7 -4.03 -8.41 -11.24
CA GLN A 7 -2.89 -8.26 -12.16
C GLN A 7 -2.67 -9.50 -13.05
N ARG A 8 -2.91 -10.70 -12.50
CA ARG A 8 -2.70 -11.97 -13.21
C ARG A 8 -3.65 -12.16 -14.40
N ASN A 9 -4.79 -11.48 -14.37
CA ASN A 9 -5.87 -11.57 -15.35
C ASN A 9 -5.82 -10.43 -16.37
N LEU A 10 -4.85 -9.51 -16.26
CA LEU A 10 -4.67 -8.47 -17.26
C LEU A 10 -4.21 -9.07 -18.59
N SER A 11 -4.86 -8.64 -19.66
CA SER A 11 -4.35 -8.84 -21.01
C SER A 11 -3.04 -8.08 -21.22
N ARG A 12 -2.28 -8.46 -22.26
CA ARG A 12 -1.06 -7.73 -22.66
C ARG A 12 -1.34 -6.25 -22.95
N ALA A 13 -2.50 -5.95 -23.56
CA ALA A 13 -2.91 -4.58 -23.85
C ALA A 13 -3.14 -3.78 -22.56
N GLU A 14 -3.82 -4.36 -21.56
CA GLU A 14 -4.06 -3.69 -20.28
C GLU A 14 -2.76 -3.46 -19.49
N LYS A 15 -1.84 -4.43 -19.48
CA LYS A 15 -0.51 -4.26 -18.90
C LYS A 15 0.24 -3.10 -19.57
N SER A 16 0.24 -3.07 -20.90
CA SER A 16 0.91 -2.03 -21.68
C SER A 16 0.29 -0.65 -21.43
N SER A 17 -1.04 -0.51 -21.42
CA SER A 17 -1.72 0.75 -21.11
C SER A 17 -1.40 1.23 -19.69
N PHE A 18 -1.41 0.34 -18.70
CA PHE A 18 -1.04 0.70 -17.32
C PHE A 18 0.40 1.19 -17.22
N VAL A 19 1.36 0.42 -17.77
CA VAL A 19 2.79 0.81 -17.79
C VAL A 19 2.98 2.16 -18.48
N HIS A 20 2.35 2.37 -19.63
CA HIS A 20 2.42 3.63 -20.35
C HIS A 20 1.89 4.80 -19.51
N ALA A 21 0.71 4.66 -18.91
CA ALA A 21 0.14 5.72 -18.07
C ALA A 21 1.05 6.07 -16.88
N VAL A 22 1.63 5.05 -16.21
CA VAL A 22 2.58 5.25 -15.11
C VAL A 22 3.85 5.99 -15.58
N LEU A 23 4.45 5.57 -16.70
CA LEU A 23 5.62 6.22 -17.27
C LEU A 23 5.33 7.66 -17.71
N GLU A 24 4.14 7.94 -18.22
CA GLU A 24 3.73 9.29 -18.59
C GLU A 24 3.57 10.21 -17.37
N LEU A 25 2.96 9.71 -16.29
CA LEU A 25 2.92 10.45 -15.01
C LEU A 25 4.33 10.74 -14.50
N LYS A 26 5.26 9.79 -14.63
CA LYS A 26 6.66 9.98 -14.26
C LYS A 26 7.35 11.03 -15.12
N ARG A 27 7.14 10.99 -16.44
CA ARG A 27 7.71 11.96 -17.39
C ARG A 27 7.23 13.38 -17.10
N ARG A 28 5.96 13.55 -16.71
CA ARG A 28 5.36 14.84 -16.32
C ARG A 28 5.80 15.33 -14.94
N GLY A 29 6.46 14.50 -14.13
CA GLY A 29 6.82 14.81 -12.75
C GLY A 29 5.70 14.56 -11.73
N ALA A 30 4.45 14.39 -12.18
CA ALA A 30 3.29 14.13 -11.31
C ALA A 30 3.46 12.87 -10.45
N TYR A 31 4.12 11.82 -10.95
CA TYR A 31 4.39 10.62 -10.15
C TYR A 31 5.23 10.92 -8.89
N ASP A 32 6.20 11.84 -8.99
CA ASP A 32 7.11 12.18 -7.88
C ASP A 32 6.41 12.98 -6.76
N GLU A 33 5.26 13.57 -7.06
CA GLU A 33 4.39 14.23 -6.06
C GLU A 33 3.73 13.18 -5.15
N PHE A 34 3.27 12.05 -5.71
CA PHE A 34 2.73 10.95 -4.91
C PHE A 34 3.78 10.32 -3.99
N VAL A 35 5.01 10.15 -4.48
CA VAL A 35 6.14 9.68 -3.66
C VAL A 35 6.41 10.66 -2.51
N GLY A 36 6.46 11.96 -2.81
CA GLY A 36 6.67 13.01 -1.82
C GLY A 36 5.55 13.08 -0.78
N LEU A 37 4.30 12.96 -1.24
CA LEU A 37 3.13 12.98 -0.38
C LEU A 37 3.12 11.81 0.61
N HIS A 38 3.36 10.59 0.12
CA HIS A 38 3.47 9.43 0.99
C HIS A 38 4.62 9.58 1.98
N ALA A 39 5.78 10.07 1.54
CA ALA A 39 6.92 10.28 2.42
C ALA A 39 6.63 11.32 3.52
N GLN A 40 5.90 12.39 3.19
CA GLN A 40 5.52 13.43 4.14
C GLN A 40 4.60 12.91 5.26
N TYR A 41 3.69 11.97 4.95
CA TYR A 41 2.73 11.41 5.91
C TYR A 41 3.12 10.02 6.44
N TYR A 42 4.36 9.59 6.18
CA TYR A 42 4.98 8.44 6.83
C TYR A 42 5.52 8.86 8.20
N VAL A 43 4.62 8.96 9.18
CA VAL A 43 4.95 9.31 10.58
C VAL A 43 4.89 8.05 11.43
N SER A 44 6.00 7.70 12.08
CA SER A 44 6.09 6.54 12.97
C SER A 44 5.57 6.83 14.38
N ASP A 45 5.35 5.79 15.19
CA ASP A 45 4.93 5.92 16.59
C ASP A 45 5.87 6.79 17.44
N ALA A 46 7.18 6.75 17.15
CA ALA A 46 8.20 7.51 17.87
C ALA A 46 8.25 9.01 17.48
N GLN A 47 7.55 9.43 16.43
CA GLN A 47 7.58 10.80 15.93
C GLN A 47 6.31 11.56 16.31
N ASP A 48 6.45 12.85 16.63
CA ASP A 48 5.31 13.71 16.92
C ASP A 48 4.50 14.06 15.66
N GLY A 49 3.22 14.39 15.86
CA GLY A 49 2.31 14.83 14.81
C GLY A 49 1.22 13.82 14.45
N VAL A 50 0.35 14.23 13.51
CA VAL A 50 -0.77 13.43 13.03
C VAL A 50 -0.25 12.21 12.27
N ARG A 51 -0.66 11.01 12.69
CA ARG A 51 -0.37 9.76 11.97
C ARG A 51 -1.52 9.47 11.01
N ALA A 52 -1.45 10.09 9.84
CA ALA A 52 -2.51 9.96 8.83
C ALA A 52 -2.40 8.65 8.06
N GLY A 53 -1.20 8.34 7.56
CA GLY A 53 -0.99 7.24 6.62
C GLY A 53 -0.72 5.88 7.25
N HIS A 54 -0.10 5.80 8.43
CA HIS A 54 0.45 4.56 8.99
C HIS A 54 0.33 4.50 10.51
N MET A 55 0.42 3.29 11.07
CA MET A 55 0.40 3.00 12.51
C MET A 55 -0.79 3.67 13.23
N ALA A 56 -1.91 3.79 12.55
CA ALA A 56 -3.07 4.52 13.04
C ALA A 56 -4.34 4.05 12.34
N PRO A 57 -5.52 4.27 12.94
CA PRO A 57 -6.78 3.81 12.38
C PRO A 57 -7.07 4.35 10.97
N SER A 58 -6.54 5.52 10.60
CA SER A 58 -6.72 6.11 9.27
C SER A 58 -5.91 5.45 8.16
N PHE A 59 -5.03 4.46 8.47
CA PHE A 59 -4.21 3.76 7.47
C PHE A 59 -4.99 3.31 6.22
N LEU A 60 -6.13 2.65 6.43
CA LEU A 60 -6.95 2.13 5.33
C LEU A 60 -7.64 3.23 4.51
N PRO A 61 -8.43 4.15 5.09
CA PRO A 61 -9.06 5.23 4.32
C PRO A 61 -8.05 6.20 3.69
N TRP A 62 -6.91 6.48 4.34
CA TRP A 62 -5.88 7.35 3.79
C TRP A 62 -5.26 6.76 2.52
N HIS A 63 -4.92 5.47 2.54
CA HIS A 63 -4.42 4.78 1.35
C HIS A 63 -5.50 4.58 0.27
N ARG A 64 -6.77 4.37 0.64
CA ARG A 64 -7.89 4.38 -0.32
C ARG A 64 -7.98 5.73 -1.04
N ARG A 65 -7.86 6.85 -0.30
CA ARG A 65 -7.84 8.19 -0.90
C ARG A 65 -6.63 8.37 -1.81
N LEU A 66 -5.43 7.99 -1.36
CA LEU A 66 -4.22 8.06 -2.19
C LEU A 66 -4.36 7.27 -3.51
N LEU A 67 -4.92 6.06 -3.44
CA LEU A 67 -5.22 5.24 -4.63
C LEU A 67 -6.20 5.92 -5.57
N LEU A 68 -7.24 6.58 -5.06
CA LEU A 68 -8.21 7.31 -5.87
C LEU A 68 -7.55 8.49 -6.61
N GLU A 69 -6.66 9.22 -5.96
CA GLU A 69 -5.92 10.34 -6.59
C GLU A 69 -4.98 9.82 -7.68
N PHE A 70 -4.22 8.76 -7.39
CA PHE A 70 -3.32 8.14 -8.35
C PHE A 70 -4.07 7.57 -9.56
N GLU A 71 -5.19 6.90 -9.32
CA GLU A 71 -6.02 6.34 -10.38
C GLU A 71 -6.69 7.42 -11.21
N SER A 72 -7.10 8.54 -10.61
CA SER A 72 -7.57 9.71 -11.35
C SER A 72 -6.49 10.23 -12.30
N ALA A 73 -5.25 10.39 -11.81
CA ALA A 73 -4.13 10.84 -12.63
C ALA A 73 -3.81 9.86 -13.78
N LEU A 74 -3.85 8.55 -13.54
CA LEU A 74 -3.68 7.56 -14.61
C LEU A 74 -4.78 7.70 -15.68
N ARG A 75 -6.02 7.96 -15.24
CA ARG A 75 -7.19 8.07 -16.12
C ARG A 75 -7.23 9.35 -16.94
N GLU A 76 -6.54 10.40 -16.49
CA GLU A 76 -6.27 11.60 -17.30
C GLU A 76 -5.32 11.30 -18.47
N VAL A 77 -4.44 10.30 -18.34
CA VAL A 77 -3.60 9.82 -19.44
C VAL A 77 -4.36 8.86 -20.35
N ASP A 78 -5.03 7.85 -19.77
CA ASP A 78 -5.88 6.92 -20.50
C ASP A 78 -7.13 6.57 -19.66
N PRO A 79 -8.34 6.99 -20.06
CA PRO A 79 -9.56 6.83 -19.29
C PRO A 79 -10.00 5.36 -19.11
N LYS A 80 -9.35 4.40 -19.79
CA LYS A 80 -9.59 2.96 -19.61
C LYS A 80 -8.67 2.34 -18.56
N VAL A 81 -7.59 3.01 -18.16
CA VAL A 81 -6.67 2.49 -17.16
C VAL A 81 -7.31 2.55 -15.76
N THR A 82 -7.01 1.51 -14.98
CA THR A 82 -7.38 1.37 -13.57
C THR A 82 -6.19 0.77 -12.85
N VAL A 83 -6.07 0.97 -11.54
CA VAL A 83 -5.02 0.34 -10.73
C VAL A 83 -5.37 -1.15 -10.56
N PRO A 84 -4.55 -2.08 -11.07
CA PRO A 84 -4.75 -3.50 -10.81
C PRO A 84 -4.35 -3.83 -9.37
N TYR A 85 -4.78 -4.97 -8.85
CA TYR A 85 -4.35 -5.44 -7.54
C TYR A 85 -3.47 -6.69 -7.62
N TRP A 86 -2.51 -6.80 -6.70
CA TRP A 86 -1.65 -7.97 -6.55
C TRP A 86 -2.13 -8.82 -5.37
N ASP A 87 -2.81 -9.93 -5.67
CA ASP A 87 -3.14 -10.95 -4.66
C ASP A 87 -1.90 -11.80 -4.34
N TRP A 88 -1.07 -11.28 -3.44
CA TRP A 88 0.15 -11.93 -2.96
C TRP A 88 -0.11 -13.21 -2.13
N THR A 89 -1.36 -13.55 -1.81
CA THR A 89 -1.67 -14.85 -1.20
C THR A 89 -1.76 -15.99 -2.23
N VAL A 90 -1.79 -15.64 -3.51
CA VAL A 90 -1.88 -16.57 -4.64
C VAL A 90 -0.67 -16.43 -5.57
N ASP A 91 -0.40 -15.23 -6.06
CA ASP A 91 0.74 -14.95 -6.94
C ASP A 91 1.96 -14.53 -6.11
N ASN A 92 2.58 -15.52 -5.45
CA ASN A 92 3.62 -15.32 -4.44
C ASN A 92 5.03 -15.78 -4.87
N SER A 93 5.23 -16.00 -6.17
CA SER A 93 6.52 -16.41 -6.73
C SER A 93 7.31 -15.21 -7.27
N PRO A 94 8.65 -15.17 -7.10
CA PRO A 94 9.49 -14.19 -7.80
C PRO A 94 9.48 -14.34 -9.32
N THR A 95 8.93 -15.44 -9.86
CA THR A 95 8.76 -15.69 -11.30
C THR A 95 7.33 -15.45 -11.80
N ALA A 96 6.44 -14.89 -10.96
CA ALA A 96 5.07 -14.58 -11.35
C ALA A 96 5.03 -13.59 -12.54
N SER A 97 3.96 -13.64 -13.35
CA SER A 97 3.76 -12.74 -14.50
C SER A 97 3.67 -11.25 -14.13
N LEU A 98 3.56 -10.95 -12.83
CA LEU A 98 3.72 -9.62 -12.26
C LEU A 98 5.10 -9.03 -12.54
N TRP A 99 6.13 -9.86 -12.39
CA TRP A 99 7.55 -9.48 -12.44
C TRP A 99 8.19 -9.69 -13.82
N ALA A 100 7.36 -9.99 -14.82
CA ALA A 100 7.80 -10.13 -16.20
C ALA A 100 8.26 -8.78 -16.79
N GLU A 101 9.10 -8.85 -17.81
CA GLU A 101 9.67 -7.66 -18.47
C GLU A 101 8.62 -6.81 -19.19
N ASP A 102 7.46 -7.40 -19.55
CA ASP A 102 6.34 -6.68 -20.15
C ASP A 102 5.43 -5.99 -19.11
N PHE A 103 5.77 -6.07 -17.81
CA PHE A 103 5.00 -5.45 -16.75
C PHE A 103 5.86 -4.72 -15.71
N LEU A 104 6.11 -5.28 -14.52
CA LEU A 104 6.84 -4.54 -13.46
C LEU A 104 8.35 -4.76 -13.47
N GLY A 105 8.86 -5.69 -14.26
CA GLY A 105 10.27 -6.07 -14.22
C GLY A 105 10.63 -6.92 -12.99
N GLY A 106 11.80 -7.55 -13.04
CA GLY A 106 12.21 -8.57 -12.08
C GLY A 106 12.83 -8.04 -10.78
N ASN A 107 13.58 -8.93 -10.13
CA ASN A 107 14.35 -8.63 -8.92
C ASN A 107 15.56 -7.73 -9.21
N GLY A 108 16.14 -7.19 -8.15
CA GLY A 108 17.44 -6.52 -8.20
C GLY A 108 18.60 -7.50 -8.41
N ARG A 109 19.65 -7.06 -9.10
CA ARG A 109 20.89 -7.84 -9.21
C ARG A 109 21.61 -7.95 -7.87
N SER A 110 22.47 -8.96 -7.74
CA SER A 110 23.35 -9.08 -6.57
C SER A 110 24.30 -7.89 -6.46
N GLY A 111 24.67 -7.54 -5.23
CA GLY A 111 25.55 -6.42 -4.93
C GLY A 111 24.77 -5.15 -4.58
N ASP A 112 24.13 -4.53 -5.57
CA ASP A 112 23.48 -3.23 -5.41
C ASP A 112 21.95 -3.25 -5.56
N GLN A 113 21.33 -4.41 -5.74
CA GLN A 113 19.88 -4.57 -5.80
C GLN A 113 19.20 -3.79 -6.94
N GLN A 114 19.96 -3.32 -7.93
CA GLN A 114 19.42 -2.58 -9.07
C GLN A 114 18.48 -3.47 -9.89
N VAL A 115 17.25 -3.00 -10.15
CA VAL A 115 16.32 -3.67 -11.06
C VAL A 115 16.85 -3.55 -12.49
N MET A 116 17.03 -4.71 -13.14
CA MET A 116 17.70 -4.81 -14.43
C MET A 116 16.77 -5.03 -15.62
N THR A 117 15.49 -5.37 -15.39
CA THR A 117 14.55 -5.73 -16.45
C THR A 117 13.23 -4.97 -16.35
N GLY A 118 12.51 -4.92 -17.45
CA GLY A 118 11.21 -4.27 -17.56
C GLY A 118 11.26 -2.74 -17.69
N PRO A 119 10.09 -2.09 -17.81
CA PRO A 119 9.95 -0.68 -18.17
C PRO A 119 10.48 0.28 -17.10
N PHE A 120 10.62 -0.19 -15.86
CA PHE A 120 11.07 0.59 -14.71
C PHE A 120 12.56 0.38 -14.37
N ALA A 121 13.28 -0.44 -15.15
CA ALA A 121 14.71 -0.57 -15.02
C ALA A 121 15.41 0.75 -15.40
N TYR A 122 16.51 1.07 -14.73
CA TYR A 122 17.27 2.30 -15.01
C TYR A 122 17.73 2.39 -16.48
N ALA A 123 18.11 1.25 -17.06
CA ALA A 123 18.54 1.15 -18.46
C ALA A 123 17.45 1.52 -19.48
N ALA A 124 16.17 1.44 -19.11
CA ALA A 124 15.06 1.88 -19.95
C ALA A 124 14.97 3.42 -20.06
N GLY A 125 15.71 4.17 -19.22
CA GLY A 125 15.83 5.62 -19.30
C GLY A 125 14.64 6.43 -18.76
N ASN A 126 13.51 5.78 -18.49
CA ASN A 126 12.24 6.44 -18.15
C ASN A 126 11.89 6.44 -16.64
N TRP A 127 12.71 5.80 -15.80
CA TRP A 127 12.41 5.61 -14.38
C TRP A 127 13.58 6.00 -13.46
N ARG A 128 13.89 7.30 -13.40
CA ARG A 128 14.89 7.82 -12.45
C ARG A 128 14.27 8.03 -11.07
N ILE A 129 14.90 7.48 -10.04
CA ILE A 129 14.53 7.74 -8.65
C ILE A 129 15.13 9.08 -8.25
N ARG A 130 14.28 10.03 -7.82
CA ARG A 130 14.71 11.39 -7.43
C ARG A 130 14.77 11.58 -5.92
N ARG A 131 13.99 10.79 -5.19
CA ARG A 131 13.87 10.79 -3.73
C ARG A 131 13.75 9.33 -3.31
N GLY A 132 14.87 8.68 -3.05
CA GLY A 132 14.91 7.24 -2.75
C GLY A 132 15.45 6.96 -1.36
N VAL A 133 15.46 5.67 -0.99
CA VAL A 133 16.19 5.21 0.20
C VAL A 133 17.70 5.38 0.00
N ARG A 134 18.15 5.39 -1.26
CA ARG A 134 19.53 5.53 -1.70
C ARG A 134 19.67 6.67 -2.70
N ASP A 135 20.87 7.23 -2.77
CA ASP A 135 21.24 8.30 -3.71
C ASP A 135 21.68 7.79 -5.10
N ASP A 136 21.45 6.50 -5.39
CA ASP A 136 21.91 5.83 -6.61
C ASP A 136 21.05 6.14 -7.85
N GLY A 137 19.82 6.61 -7.64
CA GLY A 137 18.94 7.12 -8.70
C GLY A 137 18.23 6.05 -9.52
N PHE A 138 18.29 4.78 -9.11
CA PHE A 138 17.64 3.66 -9.78
C PHE A 138 16.73 2.84 -8.86
N LEU A 139 15.73 2.19 -9.44
CA LEU A 139 14.83 1.33 -8.69
C LEU A 139 15.61 0.12 -8.13
N THR A 140 15.42 -0.17 -6.85
CA THR A 140 16.00 -1.33 -6.17
C THR A 140 14.93 -2.28 -5.65
N ARG A 141 15.22 -3.59 -5.71
CA ARG A 141 14.40 -4.69 -5.15
C ARG A 141 15.31 -5.80 -4.62
N ASN A 142 14.84 -6.54 -3.62
CA ASN A 142 15.57 -7.67 -3.03
C ASN A 142 14.62 -8.77 -2.55
N PHE A 143 13.96 -9.42 -3.52
CA PHE A 143 12.91 -10.41 -3.26
C PHE A 143 13.31 -11.46 -2.23
N GLY A 144 12.46 -11.62 -1.22
CA GLY A 144 12.62 -12.60 -0.16
C GLY A 144 13.80 -12.35 0.78
N ARG A 145 14.55 -11.26 0.61
CA ARG A 145 15.71 -10.86 1.42
C ARG A 145 16.66 -12.04 1.74
N PRO A 146 17.47 -12.52 0.78
CA PRO A 146 18.25 -13.76 0.94
C PRO A 146 19.16 -13.81 2.19
N ALA A 147 19.67 -12.67 2.65
CA ALA A 147 20.50 -12.59 3.86
C ALA A 147 19.71 -12.71 5.19
N ALA A 148 18.41 -12.42 5.16
CA ALA A 148 17.50 -12.54 6.30
C ALA A 148 16.09 -12.86 5.75
N PRO A 149 15.85 -14.13 5.40
CA PRO A 149 14.71 -14.51 4.56
C PRO A 149 13.36 -14.04 5.08
N VAL A 150 12.55 -13.54 4.16
CA VAL A 150 11.15 -13.17 4.38
C VAL A 150 10.31 -13.88 3.33
N THR A 151 9.16 -14.44 3.72
CA THR A 151 8.18 -15.02 2.79
C THR A 151 7.01 -14.07 2.59
N LEU A 152 6.28 -14.20 1.47
CA LEU A 152 5.03 -13.47 1.30
C LEU A 152 3.94 -14.05 2.22
N PRO A 153 2.97 -13.23 2.65
CA PRO A 153 1.96 -13.69 3.57
C PRO A 153 1.01 -14.72 2.95
N SER A 154 0.60 -15.70 3.74
CA SER A 154 -0.26 -16.80 3.29
C SER A 154 -1.75 -16.45 3.38
N LYS A 155 -2.62 -17.26 2.77
CA LYS A 155 -4.08 -17.16 2.96
C LYS A 155 -4.49 -17.33 4.43
N ALA A 156 -3.82 -18.21 5.16
CA ALA A 156 -4.12 -18.46 6.58
C ALA A 156 -3.76 -17.24 7.44
N GLU A 157 -2.63 -16.60 7.13
CA GLU A 157 -2.21 -15.36 7.79
C GLU A 157 -3.21 -14.22 7.54
N LEU A 158 -3.63 -14.03 6.30
CA LEU A 158 -4.63 -13.03 5.93
C LEU A 158 -5.99 -13.31 6.59
N ALA A 159 -6.39 -14.58 6.70
CA ALA A 159 -7.61 -14.99 7.38
C ALA A 159 -7.60 -14.58 8.87
N GLY A 160 -6.42 -14.55 9.50
CA GLY A 160 -6.26 -14.04 10.86
C GLY A 160 -6.75 -12.59 11.00
N ALA A 161 -6.31 -11.71 10.10
CA ALA A 161 -6.80 -10.33 10.07
C ALA A 161 -8.30 -10.26 9.75
N LEU A 162 -8.75 -10.98 8.71
CA LEU A 162 -10.16 -10.99 8.30
C LEU A 162 -11.11 -11.46 9.41
N ASN A 163 -10.65 -12.23 10.39
CA ASN A 163 -11.48 -12.74 11.49
C ASN A 163 -11.65 -11.77 12.67
N GLU A 164 -10.84 -10.69 12.74
CA GLU A 164 -10.98 -9.63 13.75
C GLU A 164 -12.37 -9.00 13.69
N LYS A 165 -13.03 -8.86 14.85
CA LYS A 165 -14.43 -8.40 14.94
C LYS A 165 -14.58 -6.89 14.96
N VAL A 166 -13.51 -6.18 15.31
CA VAL A 166 -13.49 -4.72 15.43
C VAL A 166 -12.52 -4.15 14.39
N TYR A 167 -12.82 -2.94 13.91
CA TYR A 167 -12.00 -2.27 12.91
C TYR A 167 -10.61 -1.98 13.45
N ASP A 168 -10.53 -1.38 14.63
CA ASP A 168 -9.30 -1.06 15.33
C ASP A 168 -9.56 -1.04 16.83
N ALA A 169 -8.51 -0.97 17.65
CA ALA A 169 -8.60 -0.94 19.10
C ALA A 169 -7.60 0.04 19.71
N ALA A 170 -7.88 0.47 20.94
CA ALA A 170 -6.91 1.19 21.76
C ALA A 170 -5.61 0.36 21.90
N PRO A 171 -4.43 1.00 21.90
CA PRO A 171 -4.23 2.45 21.97
C PRO A 171 -4.17 3.15 20.60
N TRP A 172 -4.78 2.59 19.53
CA TRP A 172 -4.90 3.25 18.21
C TRP A 172 -3.55 3.46 17.51
N ASP A 173 -2.58 2.58 17.78
CA ASP A 173 -1.24 2.61 17.20
C ASP A 173 -0.75 1.20 16.79
N SER A 174 0.54 1.02 16.53
CA SER A 174 1.10 -0.29 16.15
C SER A 174 1.05 -1.32 17.28
N THR A 175 0.92 -0.88 18.53
CA THR A 175 0.91 -1.72 19.75
C THR A 175 -0.48 -2.24 20.11
N ALA A 176 -1.52 -1.91 19.33
CA ALA A 176 -2.85 -2.46 19.51
C ALA A 176 -2.85 -4.00 19.41
N ALA A 177 -3.33 -4.67 20.46
CA ALA A 177 -3.30 -6.13 20.57
C ALA A 177 -4.35 -6.84 19.68
N SER A 178 -5.38 -6.11 19.26
CA SER A 178 -6.48 -6.59 18.43
C SER A 178 -6.91 -5.52 17.43
N GLY A 179 -7.84 -5.87 16.55
CA GLY A 179 -8.37 -4.96 15.55
C GLY A 179 -7.85 -5.27 14.15
N PHE A 180 -8.78 -5.26 13.20
CA PHE A 180 -8.54 -5.58 11.81
C PHE A 180 -7.44 -4.71 11.18
N ARG A 181 -7.47 -3.39 11.42
CA ARG A 181 -6.50 -2.42 10.89
C ARG A 181 -5.09 -2.82 11.26
N ASN A 182 -4.78 -2.98 12.56
CA ASN A 182 -3.41 -3.27 12.99
C ASN A 182 -2.94 -4.67 12.53
N ARG A 183 -3.83 -5.67 12.54
CA ARG A 183 -3.52 -7.02 12.04
C ARG A 183 -3.25 -7.04 10.53
N LEU A 184 -3.99 -6.26 9.74
CA LEU A 184 -3.80 -6.16 8.29
C LEU A 184 -2.58 -5.31 7.94
N GLU A 185 -2.38 -4.19 8.62
CA GLU A 185 -1.16 -3.38 8.49
C GLU A 185 0.07 -4.22 8.83
N GLY A 186 -0.04 -5.08 9.84
CA GLY A 186 0.86 -6.20 10.06
C GLY A 186 1.89 -5.98 11.16
N TRP A 187 1.53 -5.22 12.20
CA TRP A 187 2.33 -5.07 13.42
C TRP A 187 2.00 -6.17 14.42
N THR A 188 3.02 -6.73 15.06
CA THR A 188 2.89 -7.83 16.04
C THR A 188 3.31 -7.44 17.45
N THR A 189 3.77 -6.20 17.65
CA THR A 189 4.30 -5.66 18.92
C THR A 189 3.29 -5.78 20.07
N GLY A 190 1.99 -5.57 19.80
CA GLY A 190 0.92 -5.75 20.79
C GLY A 190 0.40 -7.18 20.95
N GLY A 191 0.72 -8.08 20.04
CA GLY A 191 0.06 -9.39 19.89
C GLY A 191 0.88 -10.61 20.31
N GLY A 192 2.14 -10.42 20.73
CA GLY A 192 3.00 -11.50 21.25
C GLY A 192 3.43 -12.55 20.22
N GLY A 193 3.35 -12.24 18.92
CA GLY A 193 3.79 -13.14 17.85
C GLY A 193 5.32 -13.22 17.75
N THR A 194 5.84 -14.37 17.28
CA THR A 194 7.28 -14.57 17.03
C THR A 194 7.76 -13.89 15.74
N GLU A 195 6.83 -13.61 14.84
CA GLU A 195 7.09 -12.96 13.56
C GLU A 195 7.07 -11.43 13.73
N PRO A 196 8.10 -10.69 13.26
CA PRO A 196 8.17 -9.25 13.46
C PRO A 196 7.17 -8.46 12.58
N TRP A 197 6.74 -9.03 11.45
CA TRP A 197 5.81 -8.40 10.51
C TRP A 197 4.88 -9.43 9.90
N LEU A 198 3.63 -9.04 9.68
CA LEU A 198 2.61 -9.79 8.97
C LEU A 198 2.09 -9.00 7.75
N ASN A 199 1.28 -9.65 6.92
CA ASN A 199 0.42 -9.03 5.90
C ASN A 199 1.09 -7.88 5.13
N HIS A 200 0.54 -6.66 5.20
CA HIS A 200 1.06 -5.48 4.48
C HIS A 200 2.56 -5.25 4.74
N ASN A 201 2.96 -5.12 6.00
CA ASN A 201 4.36 -4.88 6.36
C ASN A 201 5.28 -5.99 5.84
N ARG A 202 4.85 -7.25 5.90
CA ARG A 202 5.61 -8.39 5.39
C ARG A 202 5.80 -8.33 3.88
N VAL A 203 4.83 -7.85 3.10
CA VAL A 203 4.98 -7.66 1.65
C VAL A 203 6.01 -6.58 1.32
N HIS A 204 5.94 -5.43 2.01
CA HIS A 204 6.97 -4.37 1.88
C HIS A 204 8.38 -4.92 2.15
N ARG A 205 8.52 -5.74 3.21
CA ARG A 205 9.78 -6.41 3.56
C ARG A 205 10.21 -7.45 2.52
N TRP A 206 9.27 -8.21 1.95
CA TRP A 206 9.58 -9.22 0.95
C TRP A 206 10.10 -8.60 -0.35
N VAL A 207 9.48 -7.51 -0.83
CA VAL A 207 9.92 -6.83 -2.05
C VAL A 207 11.31 -6.21 -1.87
N GLY A 208 11.54 -5.57 -0.71
CA GLY A 208 12.83 -4.94 -0.40
C GLY A 208 13.10 -3.69 -1.23
N GLY A 209 14.34 -3.20 -1.18
CA GLY A 209 14.75 -1.98 -1.89
C GLY A 209 13.89 -0.77 -1.56
N GLU A 210 13.38 -0.09 -2.58
CA GLU A 210 12.55 1.10 -2.41
C GLU A 210 11.26 0.83 -1.59
N MET A 211 10.69 -0.38 -1.66
CA MET A 211 9.47 -0.73 -0.91
C MET A 211 9.64 -0.75 0.62
N LEU A 212 10.84 -0.54 1.18
CA LEU A 212 11.06 -0.67 2.63
C LEU A 212 10.69 0.56 3.47
N GLY A 213 10.44 1.72 2.86
CA GLY A 213 10.34 2.97 3.62
C GLY A 213 9.34 3.97 3.07
N ALA A 214 9.48 5.21 3.56
CA ALA A 214 8.61 6.34 3.26
C ALA A 214 8.50 6.67 1.76
N ALA A 215 9.51 6.32 0.96
CA ALA A 215 9.52 6.51 -0.48
C ALA A 215 9.08 5.25 -1.27
N SER A 216 8.43 4.28 -0.62
CA SER A 216 7.96 3.03 -1.26
C SER A 216 7.14 3.19 -2.54
N PRO A 217 6.39 4.28 -2.78
CA PRO A 217 5.74 4.48 -4.07
C PRO A 217 6.72 4.63 -5.25
N ASN A 218 8.03 4.80 -5.04
CA ASN A 218 9.04 4.73 -6.10
C ASN A 218 8.98 3.42 -6.88
N ASP A 219 8.53 2.33 -6.25
CA ASP A 219 8.25 1.07 -6.94
C ASP A 219 6.76 1.03 -7.34
N PRO A 220 6.44 0.92 -8.65
CA PRO A 220 5.05 0.84 -9.10
C PRO A 220 4.24 -0.31 -8.48
N VAL A 221 4.90 -1.37 -7.95
CA VAL A 221 4.18 -2.44 -7.24
C VAL A 221 3.47 -1.96 -5.97
N PHE A 222 3.88 -0.82 -5.39
CA PHE A 222 3.21 -0.16 -4.26
C PHE A 222 1.71 -0.04 -4.52
N TRP A 223 1.33 0.48 -5.68
CA TRP A 223 -0.08 0.72 -6.03
C TRP A 223 -0.88 -0.57 -6.12
N LEU A 224 -0.28 -1.63 -6.66
CA LEU A 224 -0.91 -2.94 -6.78
C LEU A 224 -1.04 -3.63 -5.43
N HIS A 225 -0.05 -3.46 -4.57
CA HIS A 225 -0.08 -3.95 -3.20
C HIS A 225 -1.21 -3.27 -2.41
N HIS A 226 -1.26 -1.93 -2.40
CA HIS A 226 -2.27 -1.18 -1.66
C HIS A 226 -3.67 -1.35 -2.25
N ALA A 227 -3.83 -1.56 -3.56
CA ALA A 227 -5.12 -1.94 -4.14
C ALA A 227 -5.62 -3.30 -3.62
N PHE A 228 -4.72 -4.24 -3.31
CA PHE A 228 -5.10 -5.49 -2.67
C PHE A 228 -5.44 -5.30 -1.18
N ILE A 229 -4.70 -4.45 -0.45
CA ILE A 229 -5.06 -4.07 0.92
C ILE A 229 -6.46 -3.44 0.97
N ASP A 230 -6.78 -2.59 0.00
CA ASP A 230 -8.10 -1.98 -0.13
C ASP A 230 -9.21 -3.01 -0.42
N LEU A 231 -8.95 -3.97 -1.30
CA LEU A 231 -9.85 -5.11 -1.54
C LEU A 231 -10.06 -5.96 -0.27
N VAL A 232 -9.00 -6.19 0.52
CA VAL A 232 -9.12 -6.91 1.79
C VAL A 232 -10.01 -6.14 2.78
N TRP A 233 -9.90 -4.82 2.82
CA TRP A 233 -10.79 -4.00 3.64
C TRP A 233 -12.27 -4.13 3.22
N ASP A 234 -12.57 -4.06 1.91
CA ASP A 234 -13.93 -4.32 1.40
C ASP A 234 -14.44 -5.73 1.78
N ARG A 235 -13.59 -6.76 1.67
CA ARG A 235 -13.94 -8.13 2.08
C ARG A 235 -14.25 -8.21 3.57
N TRP A 236 -13.45 -7.56 4.42
CA TRP A 236 -13.71 -7.49 5.86
C TRP A 236 -15.02 -6.78 6.16
N GLN A 237 -15.31 -5.64 5.53
CA GLN A 237 -16.57 -4.92 5.74
C GLN A 237 -17.79 -5.77 5.36
N LYS A 238 -17.69 -6.56 4.28
CA LYS A 238 -18.74 -7.52 3.89
C LYS A 238 -18.90 -8.66 4.90
N GLN A 239 -17.82 -9.14 5.50
CA GLN A 239 -17.84 -10.19 6.52
C GLN A 239 -18.34 -9.69 7.88
N HIS A 240 -18.14 -8.41 8.19
CA HIS A 240 -18.52 -7.79 9.47
C HIS A 240 -19.43 -6.56 9.26
N PRO A 241 -20.65 -6.72 8.71
CA PRO A 241 -21.51 -5.61 8.30
C PRO A 241 -21.99 -4.71 9.45
N LYS A 242 -21.82 -5.15 10.70
CA LYS A 242 -22.14 -4.39 11.92
C LYS A 242 -20.95 -3.60 12.47
N ALA A 243 -19.74 -3.88 12.00
CA ALA A 243 -18.55 -3.17 12.43
C ALA A 243 -18.46 -1.83 11.69
N THR A 244 -17.88 -0.84 12.36
CA THR A 244 -17.67 0.52 11.82
C THR A 244 -16.23 0.94 12.07
N TYR A 245 -15.81 2.03 11.42
CA TYR A 245 -14.53 2.67 11.70
C TYR A 245 -14.43 3.06 13.18
N LEU A 246 -13.24 2.90 13.76
CA LEU A 246 -12.91 3.33 15.11
C LEU A 246 -11.58 4.10 15.06
N PRO A 247 -11.39 5.14 15.89
CA PRO A 247 -12.33 5.68 16.87
C PRO A 247 -13.46 6.50 16.22
N LEU A 248 -14.66 6.47 16.81
CA LEU A 248 -15.83 7.20 16.30
C LEU A 248 -15.75 8.71 16.52
N LYS A 249 -15.10 9.13 17.61
CA LYS A 249 -14.98 10.52 18.04
C LYS A 249 -13.53 10.82 18.35
N ARG A 250 -13.20 12.12 18.36
CA ARG A 250 -11.92 12.62 18.85
C ARG A 250 -11.57 11.99 20.19
N LEU A 251 -10.32 11.56 20.31
CA LEU A 251 -9.78 11.04 21.56
C LEU A 251 -9.67 12.18 22.59
N PRO A 252 -9.90 11.90 23.88
CA PRO A 252 -9.84 12.93 24.91
C PRO A 252 -8.40 13.44 25.08
N PRO A 253 -8.18 14.66 25.63
CA PRO A 253 -6.85 15.27 25.69
C PRO A 253 -5.79 14.50 26.50
N ASP A 254 -6.23 13.62 27.41
CA ASP A 254 -5.39 12.76 28.24
C ASP A 254 -5.02 11.42 27.56
N ASP A 255 -5.62 11.10 26.41
CA ASP A 255 -5.24 9.96 25.59
C ASP A 255 -3.90 10.25 24.87
N PRO A 256 -2.88 9.37 24.94
CA PRO A 256 -1.60 9.57 24.26
C PRO A 256 -1.69 9.75 22.74
N GLN A 257 -2.78 9.29 22.10
CA GLN A 257 -3.03 9.47 20.68
C GLN A 257 -3.96 10.65 20.36
N SER A 258 -4.32 11.48 21.35
CA SER A 258 -5.07 12.71 21.12
C SER A 258 -4.32 13.64 20.17
N GLY A 259 -5.00 14.09 19.12
CA GLY A 259 -4.39 14.89 18.04
C GLY A 259 -3.42 14.12 17.14
N ARG A 260 -3.19 12.82 17.37
CA ARG A 260 -2.33 11.96 16.55
C ARG A 260 -3.14 10.98 15.70
N ALA A 261 -4.12 10.30 16.31
CA ALA A 261 -5.05 9.41 15.62
C ALA A 261 -6.30 10.18 15.14
N ILE A 262 -6.76 9.86 13.93
CA ILE A 262 -7.89 10.53 13.28
C ILE A 262 -9.18 9.74 13.54
N SER A 263 -10.19 10.39 14.11
CA SER A 263 -11.51 9.79 14.28
C SER A 263 -12.36 9.81 13.00
N GLN A 264 -13.48 9.10 13.02
CA GLN A 264 -14.30 8.83 11.84
C GLN A 264 -14.70 10.07 11.02
N GLU A 265 -14.99 11.18 11.69
CA GLU A 265 -15.47 12.42 11.07
C GLU A 265 -14.39 13.51 10.98
N GLU A 266 -13.16 13.20 11.37
CA GLU A 266 -12.04 14.15 11.25
C GLU A 266 -11.39 14.06 9.86
N PRO A 267 -11.13 15.21 9.20
CA PRO A 267 -10.45 15.21 7.91
C PRO A 267 -9.05 14.59 7.99
N MET A 268 -8.71 13.79 6.97
CA MET A 268 -7.39 13.18 6.83
C MET A 268 -6.46 14.05 5.99
N PRO A 269 -5.40 14.64 6.56
CA PRO A 269 -4.49 15.47 5.81
C PRO A 269 -3.77 14.66 4.71
N PRO A 270 -3.45 15.28 3.56
CA PRO A 270 -3.63 16.71 3.24
C PRO A 270 -5.04 17.07 2.76
N TRP A 271 -5.98 16.11 2.75
CA TRP A 271 -7.30 16.30 2.19
C TRP A 271 -8.30 16.77 3.24
N ASP A 272 -9.29 17.53 2.80
CA ASP A 272 -10.48 17.82 3.61
C ASP A 272 -11.52 16.69 3.46
N VAL A 273 -11.09 15.45 3.72
CA VAL A 273 -11.92 14.24 3.55
C VAL A 273 -11.79 13.36 4.78
N ALA A 274 -12.91 13.13 5.45
CA ALA A 274 -12.97 12.25 6.62
C ALA A 274 -13.03 10.76 6.24
N PRO A 275 -12.61 9.84 7.13
CA PRO A 275 -12.78 8.40 6.95
C PRO A 275 -14.20 7.99 6.58
N SER A 276 -15.22 8.62 7.16
CA SER A 276 -16.65 8.35 6.91
C SER A 276 -17.03 8.43 5.43
N ALA A 277 -16.44 9.37 4.68
CA ALA A 277 -16.67 9.56 3.26
C ALA A 277 -16.06 8.44 2.38
N LEU A 278 -15.18 7.61 2.95
CA LEU A 278 -14.40 6.61 2.23
C LEU A 278 -14.66 5.18 2.71
N LEU A 279 -15.55 4.97 3.68
CA LEU A 279 -15.88 3.63 4.17
C LEU A 279 -16.41 2.74 3.06
N ARG A 280 -17.14 3.30 2.10
CA ARG A 280 -17.73 2.60 0.97
C ARG A 280 -17.13 3.12 -0.32
N HIS A 281 -16.70 2.20 -1.19
CA HIS A 281 -16.23 2.54 -2.54
C HIS A 281 -17.29 2.30 -3.62
N GLN A 282 -18.46 1.76 -3.24
CA GLN A 282 -19.59 1.56 -4.13
C GLN A 282 -20.02 2.90 -4.73
N GLY A 283 -20.22 2.93 -6.05
CA GLY A 283 -20.46 4.15 -6.83
C GLY A 283 -19.23 4.64 -7.60
N VAL A 284 -18.02 4.37 -7.11
CA VAL A 284 -16.77 4.82 -7.73
C VAL A 284 -16.10 3.69 -8.52
N TYR A 285 -15.81 2.56 -7.86
CA TYR A 285 -15.13 1.42 -8.47
C TYR A 285 -15.55 0.05 -7.90
N THR A 286 -15.24 -1.01 -8.63
CA THR A 286 -15.42 -2.42 -8.23
C THR A 286 -14.13 -3.22 -8.38
N TYR A 287 -14.11 -4.41 -7.78
CA TYR A 287 -13.05 -5.41 -7.95
C TYR A 287 -13.55 -6.60 -8.77
N ALA A 288 -12.69 -7.14 -9.65
CA ALA A 288 -12.97 -8.33 -10.46
C ALA A 288 -11.76 -9.29 -10.53
#